data_AF-A0AA40SY20-F1
#
_entry.id   AF-A0AA40SY20-F1
#
_cell.length_a   1.000
_cell.length_b   1.000
_cell.length_c   1.000
_cell.angle_alpha   90.00
_cell.angle_beta   90.00
_cell.angle_gamma   90.00
#
_symmetry.space_group_name_H-M   'P 1'
#
loop_
_entity.id
_entity.type
_entity.pdbx_description
1 polymer ?
#
loop_
_entity_poly.entity_id
_entity_poly.type
_entity_poly.pdbx_seq_one_letter_code
_entity_poly.pdbx_strand_id
1 'polypeptide(L)'
;MVQPLTASLNPTPRLQRVLDLLDSMAEAQGLSVAQIVDVEKLRSLPTGTFGRSWADFLEEHNLKPFITGSRRKQLHDGVHVLTGYGTDPIGEAEVQAFLLGAKFRLTNLMLGLGLLRVIHKNLNYQQKFSWSRLWQAYQLGRHSLFNPDTWQPELLWHLPLTEVQASFSTVKI
;
A
#
# COMPACT_ATOMS: atom_id res chain seq x y z
N MET A 1 -32.16 3.34 26.72
CA MET A 1 -31.63 3.34 25.34
C MET A 1 -30.13 3.08 25.44
N VAL A 2 -29.66 1.95 24.90
CA VAL A 2 -28.30 1.42 25.10
C VAL A 2 -27.49 1.70 23.84
N GLN A 3 -26.37 2.42 23.95
CA GLN A 3 -25.39 2.63 22.89
C GLN A 3 -24.62 1.32 22.59
N PRO A 4 -24.31 0.99 21.33
CA PRO A 4 -23.41 -0.12 21.03
C PRO A 4 -21.96 0.31 21.29
N LEU A 5 -21.29 -0.42 22.18
CA LEU A 5 -19.86 -0.31 22.44
C LEU A 5 -19.10 -0.84 21.22
N THR A 6 -18.45 0.05 20.46
CA THR A 6 -17.53 -0.32 19.39
C THR A 6 -16.32 -1.01 19.99
N ALA A 7 -16.21 -2.33 19.78
CA ALA A 7 -15.04 -3.11 20.18
C ALA A 7 -13.83 -2.67 19.34
N SER A 8 -12.89 -1.99 19.99
CA SER A 8 -11.53 -1.76 19.47
C SER A 8 -10.88 -3.12 19.22
N LEU A 9 -10.57 -3.43 17.96
CA LEU A 9 -9.73 -4.56 17.61
C LEU A 9 -8.27 -4.20 17.95
N ASN A 10 -7.93 -4.28 19.24
CA ASN A 10 -6.55 -4.33 19.66
C ASN A 10 -5.93 -5.63 19.10
N PRO A 11 -4.77 -5.58 18.43
CA PRO A 11 -4.07 -6.79 18.02
C PRO A 11 -3.84 -7.69 19.23
N THR A 12 -3.96 -9.01 19.06
CA THR A 12 -3.63 -9.95 20.14
C THR A 12 -2.20 -9.70 20.65
N PRO A 13 -1.91 -9.87 21.96
CA PRO A 13 -0.65 -9.45 22.58
C PRO A 13 0.63 -10.11 22.03
N ARG A 14 0.49 -11.13 21.17
CA ARG A 14 1.59 -11.74 20.42
C ARG A 14 1.88 -11.02 19.10
N LEU A 15 0.84 -10.56 18.39
CA LEU A 15 1.01 -9.82 17.15
C LEU A 15 1.59 -8.43 17.41
N GLN A 16 1.14 -7.78 18.50
CA GLN A 16 1.70 -6.51 18.94
C GLN A 16 3.20 -6.61 19.21
N ARG A 17 3.65 -7.63 19.96
CA ARG A 17 5.08 -7.86 20.22
C ARG A 17 5.93 -8.07 18.97
N VAL A 18 5.38 -8.69 17.93
CA VAL A 18 6.09 -8.87 16.66
C VAL A 18 6.22 -7.53 15.94
N LEU A 19 5.16 -6.72 15.93
CA LEU A 19 5.19 -5.37 15.36
C LEU A 19 6.18 -4.47 16.11
N ASP A 20 6.16 -4.51 17.44
CA ASP A 20 7.05 -3.73 18.31
C ASP A 20 8.53 -4.12 18.09
N LEU A 21 8.80 -5.43 17.89
CA LEU A 21 10.15 -5.92 17.58
C LEU A 21 10.61 -5.43 16.20
N LEU A 22 9.73 -5.46 15.19
CA LEU A 22 10.05 -4.98 13.84
C LEU A 22 10.30 -3.46 13.84
N ASP A 23 9.49 -2.70 14.58
CA ASP A 23 9.68 -1.26 14.74
C ASP A 23 10.98 -0.97 15.52
N SER A 24 11.30 -1.72 16.57
CA SER A 24 12.57 -1.60 17.32
C SER A 24 13.80 -1.93 16.47
N MET A 25 13.71 -2.94 15.60
CA MET A 25 14.79 -3.29 14.68
C MET A 25 14.96 -2.23 13.57
N ALA A 26 13.87 -1.65 13.09
CA ALA A 26 13.90 -0.53 12.15
C ALA A 26 14.49 0.73 12.79
N GLU A 27 14.19 1.01 14.06
CA GLU A 27 14.80 2.11 14.82
C GLU A 27 16.29 1.86 15.09
N ALA A 28 16.67 0.66 15.51
CA ALA A 28 18.07 0.29 15.77
C ALA A 28 18.95 0.33 14.50
N GLN A 29 18.35 0.15 13.32
CA GLN A 29 19.02 0.30 12.02
C GLN A 29 18.95 1.74 11.46
N GLY A 30 18.33 2.68 12.18
CA GLY A 30 18.15 4.06 11.72
C GLY A 30 17.24 4.19 10.49
N LEU A 31 16.40 3.18 10.22
CA LEU A 31 15.51 3.10 9.06
C LEU A 31 14.11 3.64 9.35
N SER A 32 13.76 3.81 10.63
CA SER A 32 12.49 4.44 11.04
C SER A 32 12.53 5.93 10.71
N VAL A 33 11.49 6.42 10.05
CA VAL A 33 11.34 7.83 9.69
C VAL A 33 10.14 8.41 10.44
N ALA A 34 10.18 9.72 10.70
CA ALA A 34 9.02 10.43 11.23
C ALA A 34 7.80 10.19 10.34
N GLN A 35 6.61 10.28 10.92
CA GLN A 35 5.35 10.12 10.20
C GLN A 35 5.34 11.01 8.95
N ILE A 36 5.23 10.38 7.78
CA ILE A 36 5.18 11.09 6.51
C ILE A 36 3.76 11.51 6.17
N VAL A 37 2.81 10.57 6.30
CA VAL A 37 1.43 10.75 5.85
C VAL A 37 0.59 11.32 6.98
N ASP A 38 0.19 12.58 6.84
CA ASP A 38 -0.82 13.24 7.67
C ASP A 38 -2.16 13.25 6.92
N VAL A 39 -3.09 12.39 7.35
CA VAL A 39 -4.36 12.16 6.65
C VAL A 39 -5.25 13.41 6.66
N GLU A 40 -5.22 14.18 7.74
CA GLU A 40 -6.00 15.41 7.88
C GLU A 40 -5.52 16.46 6.87
N LYS A 41 -4.20 16.56 6.71
CA LYS A 41 -3.59 17.38 5.66
C LYS A 41 -4.02 16.90 4.27
N LEU A 42 -3.97 15.60 4.00
CA LEU A 42 -4.39 15.03 2.71
C LEU A 42 -5.87 15.28 2.40
N ARG A 43 -6.74 15.15 3.41
CA ARG A 43 -8.19 15.39 3.30
C ARG A 43 -8.52 16.83 2.96
N SER A 44 -7.69 17.78 3.41
CA SER A 44 -7.86 19.21 3.12
C SER A 44 -7.58 19.58 1.65
N LEU A 45 -6.98 18.68 0.86
CA LEU A 45 -6.65 18.94 -0.53
C LEU A 45 -7.88 18.86 -1.45
N PRO A 46 -7.87 19.57 -2.59
CA PRO A 46 -8.97 19.55 -3.56
C PRO A 46 -9.26 18.14 -4.09
N THR A 47 -10.54 17.84 -4.34
CA THR A 47 -10.97 16.60 -5.00
C THR A 47 -10.28 16.41 -6.34
N GLY A 48 -9.86 15.17 -6.62
CA GLY A 48 -9.12 14.81 -7.84
C GLY A 48 -7.60 14.95 -7.74
N THR A 49 -7.07 15.55 -6.66
CA THR A 49 -5.63 15.55 -6.38
C THR A 49 -5.17 14.21 -5.83
N PHE A 50 -3.91 13.84 -6.05
CA PHE A 50 -3.34 12.58 -5.58
C PHE A 50 -3.46 12.41 -4.07
N GLY A 51 -3.15 13.47 -3.31
CA GLY A 51 -3.25 13.45 -1.85
C GLY A 51 -4.69 13.29 -1.38
N ARG A 52 -5.65 13.97 -2.01
CA ARG A 52 -7.06 13.80 -1.68
C ARG A 52 -7.56 12.39 -1.99
N SER A 53 -7.22 11.85 -3.16
CA SER A 53 -7.55 10.47 -3.53
C SER A 53 -6.95 9.44 -2.57
N TRP A 54 -5.78 9.72 -1.98
CA TRP A 54 -5.20 8.85 -0.97
C TRP A 54 -5.98 8.92 0.36
N ALA A 55 -6.38 10.11 0.81
CA ALA A 55 -7.25 10.21 1.99
C ALA A 55 -8.59 9.47 1.78
N ASP A 56 -9.22 9.66 0.61
CA ASP A 56 -10.47 9.01 0.25
C ASP A 56 -10.31 7.47 0.21
N PHE A 57 -9.19 6.97 -0.34
CA PHE A 57 -8.87 5.53 -0.37
C PHE A 57 -8.74 4.92 1.03
N LEU A 58 -8.06 5.62 1.95
CA LEU A 58 -7.93 5.13 3.33
C LEU A 58 -9.29 5.07 4.03
N GLU A 59 -10.14 6.07 3.80
CA GLU A 59 -11.49 6.13 4.37
C GLU A 59 -12.41 5.04 3.80
N GLU A 60 -12.44 4.87 2.48
CA GLU A 60 -13.23 3.84 1.79
C GLU A 60 -12.89 2.43 2.28
N HIS A 61 -11.61 2.15 2.50
CA HIS A 61 -11.14 0.85 2.95
C HIS A 61 -11.04 0.71 4.47
N ASN A 62 -11.47 1.72 5.25
CA ASN A 62 -11.38 1.75 6.72
C ASN A 62 -9.95 1.46 7.24
N LEU A 63 -8.94 1.98 6.54
CA LEU A 63 -7.53 1.76 6.85
C LEU A 63 -6.98 2.88 7.73
N LYS A 64 -6.09 2.52 8.64
CA LYS A 64 -5.24 3.47 9.35
C LYS A 64 -3.88 3.50 8.66
N PRO A 65 -3.33 4.67 8.32
CA PRO A 65 -2.03 4.75 7.68
C PRO A 65 -0.95 4.17 8.60
N PHE A 66 0.07 3.58 8.01
CA PHE A 66 1.26 3.20 8.75
C PHE A 66 2.03 4.47 9.15
N ILE A 67 2.06 4.78 10.45
CA ILE A 67 2.74 5.97 11.00
C ILE A 67 4.15 5.67 11.55
N THR A 68 4.55 4.39 11.61
CA THR A 68 5.86 3.94 12.11
C THR A 68 6.59 3.02 11.13
N GLY A 69 7.92 2.96 11.29
CA GLY A 69 8.80 2.10 10.52
C GLY A 69 9.31 2.77 9.25
N SER A 70 9.81 1.96 8.30
CA SER A 70 10.48 2.49 7.12
C SER A 70 9.56 3.35 6.25
N ARG A 71 10.15 4.34 5.56
CA ARG A 71 9.47 5.15 4.56
C ARG A 71 8.62 4.32 3.59
N ARG A 72 9.18 3.22 3.07
CA ARG A 72 8.48 2.34 2.12
C ARG A 72 7.21 1.71 2.71
N LYS A 73 7.22 1.35 4.00
CA LYS A 73 6.05 0.85 4.73
C LYS A 73 5.00 1.95 4.87
N GLN A 74 5.40 3.15 5.30
CA GLN A 74 4.50 4.29 5.46
C GLN A 74 3.86 4.74 4.13
N LEU A 75 4.58 4.59 3.02
CA LEU A 75 4.11 4.98 1.69
C LEU A 75 3.38 3.86 0.93
N HIS A 76 3.31 2.64 1.47
CA HIS A 76 2.72 1.48 0.77
C HIS A 76 1.30 1.74 0.28
N ASP A 77 0.45 2.32 1.14
CA ASP A 77 -0.95 2.60 0.82
C ASP A 77 -1.07 3.57 -0.36
N GLY A 78 -0.11 4.46 -0.56
CA GLY A 78 -0.08 5.37 -1.70
C GLY A 78 0.22 4.67 -3.01
N VAL A 79 0.88 3.50 -2.98
CA VAL A 79 1.12 2.68 -4.17
C VAL A 79 -0.20 2.13 -4.70
N HIS A 80 -1.14 1.76 -3.82
CA HIS A 80 -2.49 1.37 -4.23
C HIS A 80 -3.20 2.49 -4.99
N VAL A 81 -3.11 3.72 -4.49
CA VAL A 81 -3.73 4.90 -5.12
C VAL A 81 -3.06 5.20 -6.47
N LEU A 82 -1.72 5.14 -6.52
CA LEU A 82 -0.94 5.38 -7.74
C LEU A 82 -1.27 4.35 -8.85
N THR A 83 -1.48 3.10 -8.48
CA THR A 83 -1.67 2.00 -9.42
C THR A 83 -3.14 1.63 -9.65
N GLY A 84 -4.05 2.08 -8.78
CA GLY A 84 -5.45 1.69 -8.77
C GLY A 84 -5.68 0.21 -8.43
N TYR A 85 -4.78 -0.43 -7.66
CA TYR A 85 -5.00 -1.79 -7.14
C TYR A 85 -5.71 -1.73 -5.78
N GLY A 86 -6.66 -2.63 -5.56
CA GLY A 86 -7.41 -2.71 -4.29
C GLY A 86 -6.59 -3.28 -3.13
N THR A 87 -7.22 -3.37 -1.97
CA THR A 87 -6.65 -3.92 -0.71
C THR A 87 -7.10 -5.35 -0.40
N ASP A 88 -7.83 -5.99 -1.32
CA ASP A 88 -8.14 -7.40 -1.19
C ASP A 88 -6.89 -8.26 -1.46
N PRO A 89 -6.88 -9.57 -1.11
CA PRO A 89 -5.70 -10.40 -1.29
C PRO A 89 -5.15 -10.44 -2.71
N ILE A 90 -6.00 -10.23 -3.73
CA ILE A 90 -5.60 -10.16 -5.14
C ILE A 90 -4.94 -8.82 -5.44
N GLY A 91 -5.54 -7.70 -5.02
CA GLY A 91 -5.00 -6.35 -5.17
C GLY A 91 -3.66 -6.16 -4.46
N GLU A 92 -3.51 -6.70 -3.25
CA GLU A 92 -2.22 -6.75 -2.57
C GLU A 92 -1.17 -7.54 -3.37
N ALA A 93 -1.56 -8.68 -3.95
CA ALA A 93 -0.67 -9.46 -4.78
C ALA A 93 -0.26 -8.70 -6.07
N GLU A 94 -1.17 -7.92 -6.65
CA GLU A 94 -0.88 -7.02 -7.77
C GLU A 94 0.11 -5.92 -7.37
N VAL A 95 -0.05 -5.29 -6.20
CA VAL A 95 0.92 -4.32 -5.68
C VAL A 95 2.29 -4.96 -5.47
N GLN A 96 2.36 -6.16 -4.88
CA GLN A 96 3.65 -6.86 -4.71
C GLN A 96 4.30 -7.20 -6.06
N ALA A 97 3.51 -7.64 -7.04
CA ALA A 97 3.99 -7.91 -8.39
C ALA A 97 4.51 -6.64 -9.09
N PHE A 98 3.77 -5.53 -8.99
CA PHE A 98 4.20 -4.21 -9.46
C PHE A 98 5.50 -3.77 -8.82
N LEU A 99 5.61 -3.85 -7.48
CA LEU A 99 6.81 -3.48 -6.75
C LEU A 99 8.01 -4.36 -7.12
N LEU A 100 7.81 -5.67 -7.38
CA LEU A 100 8.85 -6.57 -7.89
C LEU A 100 9.31 -6.17 -9.28
N GLY A 101 8.39 -5.74 -10.14
CA GLY A 101 8.69 -5.24 -11.48
C GLY A 101 9.50 -3.95 -11.45
N ALA A 102 9.06 -2.98 -10.64
CA ALA A 102 9.71 -1.68 -10.48
C ALA A 102 11.08 -1.81 -9.82
N LYS A 103 11.19 -2.60 -8.75
CA LYS A 103 12.47 -2.91 -8.09
C LYS A 103 12.41 -4.20 -7.29
N PHE A 104 13.12 -5.21 -7.76
CA PHE A 104 13.17 -6.51 -7.10
C PHE A 104 13.67 -6.39 -5.65
N ARG A 105 12.89 -6.95 -4.72
CA ARG A 105 13.28 -7.17 -3.33
C ARG A 105 12.71 -8.50 -2.86
N LEU A 106 13.54 -9.26 -2.13
CA LEU A 106 13.16 -10.56 -1.60
C LEU A 106 11.94 -10.48 -0.68
N THR A 107 11.80 -9.40 0.09
CA THR A 107 10.64 -9.17 0.96
C THR A 107 9.32 -9.13 0.18
N ASN A 108 9.29 -8.41 -0.96
CA ASN A 108 8.10 -8.33 -1.80
C ASN A 108 7.75 -9.69 -2.40
N LEU A 109 8.77 -10.48 -2.78
CA LEU A 109 8.57 -11.84 -3.28
C LEU A 109 7.95 -12.74 -2.20
N MET A 110 8.48 -12.69 -0.97
CA MET A 110 7.95 -13.49 0.14
C MET A 110 6.51 -13.11 0.49
N LEU A 111 6.19 -11.81 0.52
CA LEU A 111 4.82 -11.33 0.74
C LEU A 111 3.88 -11.78 -0.38
N GLY A 112 4.29 -11.63 -1.64
CA GLY A 112 3.53 -12.09 -2.80
C GLY A 112 3.24 -13.59 -2.77
N LEU A 113 4.22 -14.43 -2.43
CA LEU A 113 4.03 -15.88 -2.25
C LEU A 113 3.09 -16.21 -1.09
N GLY A 114 3.14 -15.45 0.00
CA GLY A 114 2.21 -15.55 1.12
C GLY A 114 0.76 -15.27 0.70
N LEU A 115 0.55 -14.19 -0.05
CA LEU A 115 -0.76 -13.81 -0.58
C LEU A 115 -1.30 -14.84 -1.58
N LEU A 116 -0.45 -15.36 -2.47
CA LEU A 116 -0.83 -16.46 -3.37
C LEU A 116 -1.30 -17.70 -2.61
N ARG A 117 -0.67 -18.03 -1.48
CA ARG A 117 -1.15 -19.13 -0.63
C ARG A 117 -2.52 -18.82 -0.01
N VAL A 118 -2.79 -17.58 0.38
CA VAL A 118 -4.10 -17.16 0.91
C VAL A 118 -5.17 -17.24 -0.18
N ILE A 119 -4.88 -16.73 -1.38
CA ILE A 119 -5.77 -16.77 -2.54
C ILE A 119 -6.15 -18.21 -2.90
N HIS A 120 -5.17 -19.12 -3.01
CA HIS A 120 -5.45 -20.52 -3.36
C HIS A 120 -6.17 -21.31 -2.27
N LYS A 121 -6.12 -20.86 -1.00
CA LYS A 121 -6.86 -21.50 0.10
C LYS A 121 -8.32 -21.04 0.19
N ASN A 122 -8.68 -19.95 -0.46
CA ASN A 122 -10.02 -19.37 -0.40
C ASN A 122 -10.68 -19.47 -1.77
N LEU A 123 -11.71 -20.33 -1.89
CA LEU A 123 -12.40 -20.61 -3.16
C LEU A 123 -12.92 -19.34 -3.86
N ASN A 124 -13.41 -18.34 -3.11
CA ASN A 124 -13.93 -17.10 -3.68
C ASN A 124 -12.84 -16.27 -4.36
N TYR A 125 -11.66 -16.20 -3.74
CA TYR A 125 -10.51 -15.49 -4.33
C TYR A 125 -9.87 -16.31 -5.44
N GLN A 126 -9.77 -17.63 -5.27
CA GLN A 126 -9.24 -18.53 -6.29
C GLN A 126 -10.02 -18.43 -7.61
N GLN A 127 -11.36 -18.36 -7.55
CA GLN A 127 -12.19 -18.21 -8.75
C GLN A 127 -11.99 -16.87 -9.46
N LYS A 128 -11.68 -15.81 -8.72
CA LYS A 128 -11.45 -14.45 -9.25
C LYS A 128 -10.00 -14.22 -9.68
N PHE A 129 -9.09 -15.10 -9.27
CA PHE A 129 -7.66 -14.94 -9.49
C PHE A 129 -7.27 -15.28 -10.92
N SER A 130 -6.33 -14.52 -11.47
CA SER A 130 -5.74 -14.79 -12.77
C SER A 130 -4.26 -14.42 -12.76
N TRP A 131 -3.41 -15.33 -13.23
CA TRP A 131 -1.98 -15.08 -13.40
C TRP A 131 -1.68 -13.92 -14.35
N SER A 132 -2.57 -13.70 -15.34
CA SER A 132 -2.44 -12.56 -16.27
C SER A 132 -2.43 -11.21 -15.54
N ARG A 133 -3.21 -11.07 -14.46
CA ARG A 133 -3.27 -9.84 -13.65
C ARG A 133 -1.95 -9.56 -12.95
N LEU A 134 -1.35 -10.59 -12.31
CA LEU A 134 -0.05 -10.44 -11.68
C LEU A 134 1.05 -10.15 -12.70
N TRP A 135 0.99 -10.80 -13.86
CA TRP A 135 1.94 -10.54 -14.93
C TRP A 135 1.82 -9.11 -15.46
N GLN A 136 0.61 -8.62 -15.70
CA GLN A 136 0.36 -7.24 -16.10
C GLN A 136 0.87 -6.25 -15.04
N ALA A 137 0.62 -6.51 -13.76
CA ALA A 137 1.14 -5.67 -12.69
C ALA A 137 2.66 -5.65 -12.64
N TYR A 138 3.31 -6.81 -12.78
CA TYR A 138 4.77 -6.90 -12.89
C TYR A 138 5.30 -6.15 -14.10
N GLN A 139 4.68 -6.32 -15.27
CA GLN A 139 5.06 -5.62 -16.50
C GLN A 139 4.87 -4.10 -16.37
N LEU A 140 3.78 -3.65 -15.73
CA LEU A 140 3.56 -2.24 -15.45
C LEU A 140 4.68 -1.68 -14.57
N GLY A 141 5.07 -2.41 -13.52
CA GLY A 141 6.20 -2.05 -12.67
C GLY A 141 7.52 -1.96 -13.45
N ARG A 142 7.79 -2.97 -14.30
CA ARG A 142 9.00 -3.05 -15.14
C ARG A 142 9.15 -1.88 -16.11
N HIS A 143 8.03 -1.36 -16.62
CA HIS A 143 8.01 -0.25 -17.58
C HIS A 143 7.74 1.12 -16.93
N SER A 144 7.43 1.15 -15.63
CA SER A 144 7.20 2.39 -14.89
C SER A 144 8.51 3.14 -14.61
N LEU A 145 8.42 4.45 -14.43
CA LEU A 145 9.51 5.28 -13.89
C LEU A 145 9.54 5.27 -12.36
N PHE A 146 8.70 4.46 -11.73
CA PHE A 146 8.51 4.43 -10.29
C PHE A 146 9.69 3.74 -9.59
N ASN A 147 10.32 4.44 -8.65
CA ASN A 147 11.34 3.85 -7.78
C ASN A 147 10.88 3.91 -6.31
N PRO A 148 10.49 2.77 -5.70
CA PRO A 148 9.95 2.75 -4.34
C PRO A 148 10.94 3.16 -3.25
N ASP A 149 12.25 3.17 -3.54
CA ASP A 149 13.26 3.53 -2.55
C ASP A 149 13.52 5.03 -2.50
N THR A 150 13.20 5.77 -3.55
CA THR A 150 13.42 7.22 -3.67
C THR A 150 12.12 8.00 -3.85
N TRP A 151 10.98 7.33 -3.73
CA TRP A 151 9.68 7.94 -3.98
C TRP A 151 9.33 9.01 -2.94
N GLN A 152 8.90 10.18 -3.44
CA GLN A 152 8.58 11.37 -2.66
C GLN A 152 7.18 11.89 -3.00
N PRO A 153 6.12 11.17 -2.59
CA PRO A 153 4.74 11.56 -2.88
C PRO A 153 4.33 12.90 -2.26
N GLU A 154 5.01 13.35 -1.20
CA GLU A 154 4.77 14.62 -0.52
C GLU A 154 4.91 15.83 -1.47
N LEU A 155 5.77 15.69 -2.49
CA LEU A 155 5.96 16.70 -3.54
C LEU A 155 4.84 16.67 -4.59
N LEU A 156 4.01 15.63 -4.59
CA LEU A 156 3.05 15.34 -5.66
C LEU A 156 1.59 15.38 -5.17
N TRP A 157 1.35 15.44 -3.86
CA TRP A 157 -0.01 15.36 -3.29
C TRP A 157 -1.00 16.38 -3.86
N HIS A 158 -0.53 17.57 -4.20
CA HIS A 158 -1.37 18.65 -4.73
C HIS A 158 -1.66 18.54 -6.23
N LEU A 159 -0.94 17.67 -6.95
CA LEU A 159 -1.14 17.46 -8.37
C LEU A 159 -2.36 16.56 -8.64
N PRO A 160 -3.03 16.70 -9.79
CA PRO A 160 -4.09 15.78 -10.20
C PRO A 160 -3.59 14.32 -10.22
N LEU A 161 -4.41 13.39 -9.73
CA LEU A 161 -4.05 11.96 -9.70
C LEU A 161 -3.62 11.45 -11.09
N THR A 162 -4.32 11.87 -12.14
CA THR A 162 -4.04 11.48 -13.52
C THR A 162 -2.67 11.96 -14.00
N GLU A 163 -2.24 13.16 -13.60
CA GLU A 163 -0.91 13.68 -13.91
C GLU A 163 0.17 12.91 -13.17
N VAL A 164 -0.05 12.60 -11.89
CA VAL A 164 0.88 11.77 -11.11
C VAL A 164 1.03 10.38 -11.74
N GLN A 165 -0.08 9.74 -12.12
CA GLN A 165 -0.07 8.44 -12.80
C GLN A 165 0.67 8.50 -14.14
N ALA A 166 0.43 9.54 -14.93
CA ALA A 166 1.14 9.77 -16.19
C ALA A 166 2.64 9.95 -15.97
N SER A 167 3.05 10.69 -14.93
CA SER A 167 4.46 10.94 -14.63
C SER A 167 5.26 9.68 -14.29
N PHE A 168 4.59 8.64 -13.77
CA PHE A 168 5.21 7.34 -13.48
C PHE A 168 4.94 6.27 -14.53
N SER A 169 4.21 6.60 -15.61
CA SER A 169 3.74 5.63 -16.61
C SER A 169 2.93 4.48 -16.01
N THR A 170 2.08 4.77 -15.01
CA THR A 170 1.27 3.77 -14.30
C THR A 170 -0.18 3.68 -14.78
N VAL A 171 -0.50 4.24 -15.95
CA VAL A 171 -1.84 4.14 -16.55
C VAL A 171 -2.07 2.69 -17.00
N LYS A 172 -3.14 2.07 -16.51
CA LYS A 172 -3.61 0.76 -17.00
C LYS A 172 -4.12 0.95 -18.43
N ILE A 173 -3.48 0.26 -19.39
CA ILE A 173 -3.96 0.15 -20.78
C ILE A 173 -5.10 -0.85 -20.84
#